data_AF-A0A1K1NZB2-F1
#
_entry.id   AF-A0A1K1NZB2-F1
#
_cell.length_a   1.000
_cell.length_b   1.000
_cell.length_c   1.000
_cell.angle_alpha   90.00
_cell.angle_beta   90.00
_cell.angle_gamma   90.00
#
_symmetry.space_group_name_H-M   'P 1'
#
loop_
_entity.id
_entity.type
_entity.pdbx_description
1 polymer ?
#
loop_
_entity_poly.entity_id
_entity_poly.type
_entity_poly.pdbx_seq_one_letter_code
_entity_poly.pdbx_strand_id
1 'polypeptide(L)'
;MSVKTLAGKTPREMGMIVLRGSQRSGLPSTRDKSVAIPGKNGELDYGADMHPRLFVLECAFAARNSLELQLRIEGLARLMVDSYGRPRTVELVFNAHPDRSYSVRYSGAFTIERIAGLGKFSLPLTAYEPYSHGLEQLWEQTVVTSPRTFTINSEGDIRTEPVIELTNTGSTTITNFRIQNEYEIDQG
;
A
#
# COMPACT_ATOMS: atom_id res chain seq x y z
N MET A 1 0.20 -15.22 -10.47
CA MET A 1 0.76 -13.88 -10.17
C MET A 1 1.99 -14.04 -9.31
N SER A 2 3.07 -13.28 -9.52
CA SER A 2 4.31 -13.43 -8.74
C SER A 2 4.65 -12.14 -7.99
N VAL A 3 5.01 -12.28 -6.72
CA VAL A 3 5.51 -11.17 -5.89
C VAL A 3 6.97 -10.90 -6.26
N LYS A 4 7.31 -9.63 -6.43
CA LYS A 4 8.68 -9.18 -6.67
C LYS A 4 9.40 -9.05 -5.34
N THR A 5 8.88 -8.21 -4.46
CA THR A 5 9.41 -7.99 -3.11
C THR A 5 8.29 -7.84 -2.08
N LEU A 6 8.59 -8.24 -0.85
CA LEU A 6 7.80 -7.99 0.35
C LEU A 6 8.78 -7.50 1.43
N ALA A 7 8.51 -6.32 1.99
CA ALA A 7 9.40 -5.65 2.95
C ALA A 7 10.84 -5.52 2.42
N GLY A 8 11.00 -5.17 1.14
CA GLY A 8 12.30 -5.01 0.48
C GLY A 8 13.05 -6.31 0.16
N LYS A 9 12.49 -7.49 0.50
CA LYS A 9 13.11 -8.80 0.22
C LYS A 9 12.33 -9.57 -0.83
N THR A 10 13.02 -10.31 -1.68
CA THR A 10 12.41 -11.24 -2.61
C THR A 10 11.90 -12.50 -1.89
N PRO A 11 10.86 -13.19 -2.39
CA PRO A 11 10.43 -14.48 -1.85
C PRO A 11 11.59 -15.48 -1.69
N ARG A 12 12.52 -15.49 -2.66
CA ARG A 12 13.69 -16.37 -2.66
C ARG A 12 14.65 -16.09 -1.50
N GLU A 13 14.91 -14.82 -1.18
CA GLU A 13 15.75 -14.43 -0.03
C GLU A 13 15.12 -14.81 1.31
N MET A 14 13.79 -14.86 1.39
CA MET A 14 13.06 -15.35 2.56
C MET A 14 12.92 -16.88 2.59
N GLY A 15 13.46 -17.58 1.59
CA GLY A 15 13.33 -19.03 1.47
C GLY A 15 11.89 -19.50 1.25
N MET A 16 11.03 -18.63 0.70
CA MET A 16 9.63 -18.93 0.40
C MET A 16 9.34 -18.85 -1.10
N ILE A 17 8.27 -19.53 -1.50
CA ILE A 17 7.74 -19.52 -2.85
C ILE A 17 6.31 -19.01 -2.77
N VAL A 18 5.98 -18.00 -3.56
CA VAL A 18 4.60 -17.52 -3.70
C VAL A 18 3.91 -18.32 -4.80
N LEU A 19 2.85 -19.01 -4.44
CA LEU A 19 2.05 -19.87 -5.31
C LEU A 19 1.10 -19.03 -6.17
N ARG A 20 0.72 -19.59 -7.33
CA ARG A 20 -0.15 -18.93 -8.30
C ARG A 20 -1.58 -18.70 -7.79
N GLY A 21 -1.99 -19.42 -6.74
CA GLY A 21 -3.31 -19.30 -6.10
C GLY A 21 -3.51 -18.03 -5.26
N SER A 22 -2.49 -17.17 -5.16
CA SER A 22 -2.60 -15.90 -4.43
C SER A 22 -3.71 -15.03 -5.03
N GLN A 23 -4.68 -14.66 -4.19
CA GLN A 23 -5.83 -13.87 -4.60
C GLN A 23 -5.52 -12.37 -4.45
N ARG A 24 -5.84 -11.62 -5.51
CA ARG A 24 -5.87 -10.16 -5.51
C ARG A 24 -7.17 -9.72 -6.18
N SER A 25 -8.03 -9.04 -5.43
CA SER A 25 -9.20 -8.40 -6.02
C SER A 25 -8.76 -7.25 -6.93
N GLY A 26 -9.42 -7.10 -8.09
CA GLY A 26 -9.14 -5.99 -9.02
C GLY A 26 -9.44 -4.63 -8.39
N LEU A 27 -10.52 -4.57 -7.59
CA LEU A 27 -10.90 -3.42 -6.79
C LEU A 27 -11.08 -3.83 -5.32
N PRO A 28 -10.87 -2.91 -4.36
CA PRO A 28 -11.23 -3.16 -2.96
C PRO A 28 -12.74 -3.36 -2.86
N SER A 29 -13.21 -3.96 -1.75
CA SER A 29 -14.64 -3.96 -1.47
C SER A 29 -15.14 -2.55 -1.19
N THR A 30 -16.42 -2.29 -1.38
CA THR A 30 -17.03 -1.00 -1.09
C THR A 30 -17.74 -1.02 0.26
N ARG A 31 -17.91 0.17 0.84
CA ARG A 31 -18.85 0.43 1.93
C ARG A 31 -19.91 1.37 1.37
N ASP A 32 -21.02 0.78 0.96
CA ASP A 32 -22.14 1.51 0.37
C ASP A 32 -22.89 2.26 1.47
N LYS A 33 -23.26 3.51 1.18
CA LYS A 33 -24.00 4.38 2.10
C LYS A 33 -25.41 4.53 1.54
N SER A 34 -26.34 3.72 2.02
CA SER A 34 -27.74 3.78 1.60
C SER A 34 -28.69 3.95 2.78
N VAL A 35 -29.88 4.48 2.51
CA VAL A 35 -30.96 4.63 3.50
C VAL A 35 -32.26 4.04 2.95
N ALA A 36 -32.79 3.02 3.63
CA ALA A 36 -34.12 2.50 3.37
C ALA A 36 -35.18 3.35 4.07
N ILE A 37 -36.19 3.83 3.33
CA ILE A 37 -37.33 4.57 3.90
C ILE A 37 -38.51 3.61 4.08
N PRO A 38 -39.02 3.40 5.31
CA PRO A 38 -40.18 2.55 5.54
C PRO A 38 -41.39 2.96 4.68
N GLY A 39 -42.02 1.97 4.04
CA GLY A 39 -43.17 2.20 3.17
C GLY A 39 -42.84 2.65 1.75
N LYS A 40 -41.55 2.77 1.39
CA LYS A 40 -41.09 2.96 0.00
C LYS A 40 -40.25 1.76 -0.43
N ASN A 41 -40.48 1.28 -1.64
CA ASN A 41 -39.62 0.27 -2.25
C ASN A 41 -38.30 0.91 -2.67
N GLY A 42 -37.18 0.22 -2.42
CA GLY A 42 -35.84 0.69 -2.74
C GLY A 42 -35.16 1.46 -1.60
N GLU A 43 -33.96 1.96 -1.89
CA GLU A 43 -33.11 2.70 -0.95
C GLU A 43 -32.59 3.99 -1.61
N LEU A 44 -32.32 5.01 -0.80
CA LEU A 44 -31.62 6.22 -1.24
C LEU A 44 -30.12 5.95 -1.25
N ASP A 45 -29.44 6.23 -2.36
CA ASP A 45 -28.00 6.07 -2.54
C ASP A 45 -27.26 7.38 -2.19
N TYR A 46 -26.32 7.32 -1.24
CA TYR A 46 -25.42 8.40 -0.84
C TYR A 46 -23.96 8.14 -1.26
N GLY A 47 -23.76 7.24 -2.22
CA GLY A 47 -22.46 6.83 -2.72
C GLY A 47 -21.79 5.76 -1.86
N ALA A 48 -20.51 5.50 -2.15
CA ALA A 48 -19.75 4.44 -1.48
C ALA A 48 -18.29 4.85 -1.28
N ASP A 49 -17.67 4.34 -0.21
CA ASP A 49 -16.22 4.45 0.01
C ASP A 49 -15.53 3.13 -0.30
N MET A 50 -14.26 3.21 -0.71
CA MET A 50 -13.42 2.02 -0.84
C MET A 50 -12.96 1.53 0.55
N HIS A 51 -13.10 0.24 0.80
CA HIS A 51 -12.61 -0.42 2.01
C HIS A 51 -11.11 -0.74 1.88
N PRO A 52 -10.40 -1.02 3.00
CA PRO A 52 -9.05 -1.59 2.94
C PRO A 52 -8.96 -2.79 2.00
N ARG A 53 -7.87 -2.84 1.22
CA ARG A 53 -7.65 -3.91 0.26
C ARG A 53 -6.99 -5.10 0.94
N LEU A 54 -7.63 -6.26 0.85
CA LEU A 54 -7.10 -7.52 1.37
C LEU A 54 -6.29 -8.26 0.30
N PHE A 55 -5.15 -8.79 0.70
CA PHE A 55 -4.30 -9.67 -0.09
C PHE A 55 -4.11 -10.97 0.66
N VAL A 56 -4.33 -12.09 -0.03
CA VAL A 56 -4.06 -13.42 0.51
C VAL A 56 -3.00 -14.07 -0.37
N LEU A 57 -1.76 -14.07 0.12
CA LEU A 57 -0.64 -14.67 -0.60
C LEU A 57 -0.53 -16.14 -0.20
N GLU A 58 -0.76 -17.03 -1.15
CA GLU A 58 -0.52 -18.45 -0.96
C GLU A 58 0.99 -18.69 -1.05
N CYS A 59 1.61 -19.14 0.03
CA CYS A 59 3.05 -19.28 0.16
C CYS A 59 3.45 -20.69 0.58
N ALA A 60 4.67 -21.08 0.25
CA ALA A 60 5.27 -22.32 0.72
C ALA A 60 6.74 -22.14 1.08
N PHE A 61 7.16 -22.70 2.22
CA PHE A 61 8.56 -22.84 2.58
C PHE A 61 9.08 -24.21 2.15
N ALA A 62 10.21 -24.24 1.45
CA ALA A 62 10.90 -25.47 1.06
C ALA A 62 12.10 -25.72 1.98
N ALA A 63 11.93 -26.47 3.07
CA ALA A 63 12.96 -26.73 4.07
C ALA A 63 13.40 -28.20 4.05
N ARG A 64 14.64 -28.47 4.46
CA ARG A 64 15.19 -29.83 4.54
C ARG A 64 14.74 -30.57 5.80
N ASN A 65 14.48 -29.83 6.87
CA ASN A 65 14.06 -30.38 8.16
C ASN A 65 13.11 -29.41 8.90
N SER A 66 12.53 -29.88 9.99
CA SER A 66 11.57 -29.12 10.82
C SER A 66 12.19 -27.90 11.49
N LEU A 67 13.47 -27.97 11.87
CA LEU A 67 14.20 -26.86 12.50
C LEU A 67 14.40 -25.70 11.51
N GLU A 68 14.84 -25.99 10.31
CA GLU A 68 15.01 -25.00 9.24
C GLU A 68 13.67 -24.36 8.87
N LEU A 69 12.60 -25.16 8.80
CA LEU A 69 11.25 -24.63 8.59
C LEU A 69 10.87 -23.65 9.70
N GLN A 70 11.09 -24.01 10.97
CA GLN A 70 10.80 -23.15 12.11
C GLN A 70 11.58 -21.82 12.06
N LEU A 71 12.87 -21.86 11.74
CA LEU A 71 13.70 -20.65 11.60
C LEU A 71 13.20 -19.72 10.50
N ARG A 72 12.73 -20.27 9.36
CA ARG A 72 12.15 -19.47 8.28
C ARG A 72 10.83 -18.81 8.68
N ILE A 73 10.01 -19.51 9.44
CA ILE A 73 8.75 -18.99 9.98
C ILE A 73 9.03 -17.82 10.93
N GLU A 74 9.99 -17.99 11.84
CA GLU A 74 10.42 -16.93 12.75
C GLU A 74 11.03 -15.74 12.00
N GLY A 75 11.79 -16.00 10.94
CA GLY A 75 12.34 -14.97 10.06
C GLY A 75 11.23 -14.15 9.38
N LEU A 76 10.20 -14.81 8.85
CA LEU A 76 9.03 -14.14 8.27
C LEU A 76 8.26 -13.35 9.33
N ALA A 77 8.02 -13.94 10.50
CA ALA A 77 7.32 -13.26 11.60
C ALA A 77 8.05 -11.98 12.02
N ARG A 78 9.37 -12.04 12.20
CA ARG A 78 10.23 -10.87 12.50
C ARG A 78 10.16 -9.80 11.41
N LEU A 79 9.97 -10.18 10.15
CA LEU A 79 9.81 -9.25 9.04
C LEU A 79 8.42 -8.58 9.04
N MET A 80 7.44 -9.11 9.75
CA MET A 80 6.07 -8.58 9.78
C MET A 80 5.77 -7.79 11.06
N VAL A 81 6.65 -7.82 12.06
CA VAL A 81 6.49 -7.08 13.32
C VAL A 81 7.60 -6.06 13.55
N ASP A 82 7.29 -5.03 14.32
CA ASP A 82 8.26 -4.05 14.81
C ASP A 82 9.01 -4.54 16.06
N SER A 83 9.89 -3.68 16.61
CA SER A 83 10.65 -3.98 17.84
C SER A 83 9.79 -4.19 19.08
N TYR A 84 8.52 -3.77 19.06
CA TYR A 84 7.55 -3.94 20.14
C TYR A 84 6.60 -5.11 19.88
N GLY A 85 6.81 -5.89 18.82
CA GLY A 85 5.98 -7.03 18.44
C GLY A 85 4.64 -6.64 17.80
N ARG A 86 4.45 -5.38 17.39
CA ARG A 86 3.24 -4.92 16.71
C ARG A 86 3.38 -5.12 15.21
N PRO A 87 2.29 -5.44 14.47
CA PRO A 87 2.37 -5.56 13.02
C PRO A 87 2.84 -4.25 12.39
N ARG A 88 3.93 -4.32 11.62
CA ARG A 88 4.48 -3.15 10.93
C ARG A 88 3.94 -3.05 9.51
N THR A 89 3.84 -1.82 8.99
CA THR A 89 3.54 -1.58 7.58
C THR A 89 4.78 -1.84 6.75
N VAL A 90 4.64 -2.61 5.68
CA VAL A 90 5.71 -2.97 4.75
C VAL A 90 5.24 -2.80 3.32
N GLU A 91 6.18 -2.60 2.41
CA GLU A 91 5.88 -2.52 0.99
C GLU A 91 5.71 -3.91 0.37
N LEU A 92 4.66 -4.06 -0.45
CA LEU A 92 4.42 -5.22 -1.31
C LEU A 92 4.47 -4.79 -2.77
N VAL A 93 5.41 -5.36 -3.53
CA VAL A 93 5.59 -5.08 -4.97
C VAL A 93 5.34 -6.36 -5.76
N PHE A 94 4.56 -6.25 -6.83
CA PHE A 94 4.27 -7.37 -7.74
C PHE A 94 5.15 -7.30 -8.99
N ASN A 95 5.50 -8.44 -9.58
CA ASN A 95 6.28 -8.45 -10.82
C ASN A 95 5.55 -7.83 -12.03
N ALA A 96 4.21 -7.82 -12.00
CA ALA A 96 3.41 -7.23 -13.07
C ALA A 96 3.53 -5.69 -13.12
N HIS A 97 3.75 -5.05 -11.97
CA HIS A 97 3.87 -3.60 -11.82
C HIS A 97 5.06 -3.31 -10.88
N PRO A 98 6.30 -3.42 -11.37
CA PRO A 98 7.50 -3.28 -10.56
C PRO A 98 7.78 -1.85 -10.11
N ASP A 99 7.09 -0.89 -10.70
CA ASP A 99 7.12 0.57 -10.50
C ASP A 99 6.15 1.04 -9.41
N ARG A 100 5.32 0.15 -8.85
CA ARG A 100 4.28 0.49 -7.87
C ARG A 100 4.33 -0.43 -6.66
N SER A 101 4.13 0.14 -5.48
CA SER A 101 4.09 -0.60 -4.21
C SER A 101 2.74 -0.45 -3.50
N TYR A 102 2.40 -1.44 -2.68
CA TYR A 102 1.27 -1.36 -1.75
C TYR A 102 1.80 -1.31 -0.33
N SER A 103 1.31 -0.36 0.46
CA SER A 103 1.55 -0.28 1.90
C SER A 103 0.66 -1.29 2.61
N VAL A 104 1.22 -2.47 2.94
CA VAL A 104 0.47 -3.58 3.55
C VAL A 104 0.92 -3.83 4.98
N ARG A 105 -0.01 -4.31 5.80
CA ARG A 105 0.24 -4.78 7.16
C ARG A 105 -0.25 -6.20 7.32
N TYR A 106 0.50 -7.02 8.04
CA TYR A 106 0.03 -8.34 8.44
C TYR A 106 -1.24 -8.23 9.31
N SER A 107 -2.25 -9.02 8.99
CA SER A 107 -3.55 -8.98 9.67
C SER A 107 -4.12 -10.39 9.84
N GLY A 108 -4.34 -10.80 11.09
CA GLY A 108 -4.92 -12.10 11.43
C GLY A 108 -3.90 -13.15 11.86
N ALA A 109 -4.14 -14.38 11.45
CA ALA A 109 -3.33 -15.55 11.77
C ALA A 109 -3.05 -16.34 10.49
N PHE A 110 -1.85 -16.92 10.37
CA PHE A 110 -1.59 -17.95 9.37
C PHE A 110 -1.17 -19.25 10.03
N THR A 111 -1.79 -20.35 9.61
CA THR A 111 -1.43 -21.70 10.03
C THR A 111 -0.62 -22.35 8.91
N ILE A 112 0.39 -23.12 9.30
CA ILE A 112 1.29 -23.78 8.36
C ILE A 112 0.93 -25.24 8.29
N GLU A 113 0.46 -25.65 7.13
CA GLU A 113 0.27 -27.05 6.78
C GLU A 113 1.64 -27.66 6.46
N ARG A 114 2.04 -28.67 7.24
CA ARG A 114 3.35 -29.31 7.14
C ARG A 114 3.19 -30.63 6.39
N ILE A 115 3.62 -30.67 5.13
CA ILE A 115 3.57 -31.86 4.27
C ILE A 115 4.99 -32.20 3.83
N ALA A 116 5.56 -33.29 4.34
CA ALA A 116 6.83 -33.87 3.86
C ALA A 116 7.99 -32.84 3.63
N GLY A 117 8.22 -31.94 4.59
CA GLY A 117 9.28 -30.90 4.50
C GLY A 117 8.87 -29.59 3.80
N LEU A 118 7.69 -29.58 3.17
CA LEU A 118 7.03 -28.38 2.64
C LEU A 118 6.09 -27.80 3.70
N GLY A 119 6.21 -26.50 3.98
CA GLY A 119 5.29 -25.76 4.84
C GLY A 119 4.42 -24.82 4.01
N LYS A 120 3.19 -25.21 3.68
CA LYS A 120 2.24 -24.36 2.93
C LYS A 120 1.42 -23.50 3.88
N PHE A 121 1.17 -22.25 3.54
CA PHE A 121 0.37 -21.33 4.34
C PHE A 121 -0.19 -20.20 3.48
N SER A 122 -1.25 -19.56 3.98
CA SER A 122 -1.82 -18.35 3.41
C SER A 122 -1.40 -17.16 4.26
N LEU A 123 -0.70 -16.18 3.68
CA LEU A 123 -0.27 -14.97 4.38
C LEU A 123 -1.30 -13.85 4.14
N PRO A 124 -2.13 -13.51 5.15
CA PRO A 124 -3.09 -12.42 5.06
C PRO A 124 -2.40 -11.07 5.27
N LEU A 125 -2.58 -10.17 4.31
CA LEU A 125 -2.05 -8.82 4.31
C LEU A 125 -3.19 -7.84 4.03
N THR A 126 -3.20 -6.70 4.72
CA THR A 126 -4.20 -5.65 4.56
C THR A 126 -3.52 -4.35 4.20
N ALA A 127 -3.89 -3.76 3.07
CA ALA A 127 -3.55 -2.39 2.75
C ALA A 127 -4.69 -1.47 3.22
N TYR A 128 -4.43 -0.68 4.26
CA TYR A 128 -5.40 0.28 4.78
C TYR A 128 -5.61 1.43 3.81
N GLU A 129 -4.55 1.81 3.10
CA GLU A 129 -4.67 2.59 1.86
C GLU A 129 -4.82 1.61 0.69
N PRO A 130 -5.98 1.58 0.02
CA PRO A 130 -6.27 0.53 -0.96
C PRO A 130 -5.52 0.68 -2.29
N TYR A 131 -4.96 1.86 -2.55
CA TYR A 131 -4.30 2.22 -3.79
C TYR A 131 -2.81 1.88 -3.76
N SER A 132 -2.21 1.69 -4.94
CA SER A 132 -0.76 1.53 -5.05
C SER A 132 -0.09 2.89 -5.17
N HIS A 133 1.07 3.05 -4.54
CA HIS A 133 1.92 4.23 -4.70
C HIS A 133 2.88 4.01 -5.86
N GLY A 134 2.94 4.99 -6.75
CA GLY A 134 3.95 5.04 -7.81
C GLY A 134 5.25 5.66 -7.31
N LEU A 135 6.14 5.98 -8.26
CA LEU A 135 7.33 6.77 -7.98
C LEU A 135 6.93 8.19 -7.57
N GLU A 136 7.61 8.74 -6.57
CA GLU A 136 7.46 10.13 -6.19
C GLU A 136 7.95 11.05 -7.32
N GLN A 137 7.14 12.04 -7.65
CA GLN A 137 7.48 13.05 -8.65
C GLN A 137 7.92 14.33 -7.94
N LEU A 138 9.23 14.57 -7.95
CA LEU A 138 9.82 15.79 -7.41
C LEU A 138 9.85 16.87 -8.49
N TRP A 139 9.34 18.06 -8.13
CA TRP A 139 9.42 19.25 -8.96
C TRP A 139 10.00 20.39 -8.14
N GLU A 140 11.19 20.84 -8.51
CA GLU A 140 11.93 21.87 -7.79
C GLU A 140 12.10 23.12 -8.65
N GLN A 141 11.83 24.29 -8.06
CA GLN A 141 12.08 25.56 -8.73
C GLN A 141 12.42 26.67 -7.74
N THR A 142 13.43 27.46 -8.08
CA THR A 142 13.74 28.70 -7.37
C THR A 142 12.78 29.81 -7.77
N VAL A 143 12.11 30.41 -6.78
CA VAL A 143 11.25 31.58 -6.96
C VAL A 143 12.04 32.85 -6.67
N VAL A 144 12.34 33.64 -7.70
CA VAL A 144 13.10 34.90 -7.57
C VAL A 144 12.23 36.15 -7.57
N THR A 145 10.98 36.04 -7.99
CA THR A 145 10.00 37.15 -8.05
C THR A 145 8.62 36.67 -7.63
N SER A 146 7.82 37.58 -7.05
CA SER A 146 6.45 37.34 -6.61
C SER A 146 5.52 38.41 -7.22
N PRO A 147 4.26 38.10 -7.60
CA PRO A 147 3.59 36.79 -7.50
C PRO A 147 4.03 35.79 -8.58
N ARG A 148 3.97 34.50 -8.26
CA ARG A 148 4.32 33.40 -9.17
C ARG A 148 3.34 32.24 -9.02
N THR A 149 2.95 31.64 -10.14
CA THR A 149 2.07 30.47 -10.19
C THR A 149 2.76 29.37 -10.99
N PHE A 150 2.58 28.13 -10.53
CA PHE A 150 3.06 26.94 -11.21
C PHE A 150 1.91 25.98 -11.44
N THR A 151 1.92 25.30 -12.58
CA THR A 151 0.97 24.25 -12.90
C THR A 151 1.72 22.93 -12.86
N ILE A 152 1.31 22.06 -11.95
CA ILE A 152 1.90 20.75 -11.75
C ILE A 152 0.83 19.72 -12.11
N ASN A 153 1.14 18.88 -13.08
CA ASN A 153 0.28 17.76 -13.46
C ASN A 153 0.71 16.53 -12.69
N SER A 154 -0.25 15.87 -12.04
CA SER A 154 -0.04 14.55 -11.46
C SER A 154 -0.40 13.49 -12.51
N GLU A 155 0.54 12.60 -12.80
CA GLU A 155 0.29 11.44 -13.68
C GLU A 155 -0.49 10.31 -12.97
N GLY A 156 -0.92 10.53 -11.72
CA GLY A 156 -1.65 9.55 -10.93
C GLY A 156 -3.14 9.52 -11.27
N ASP A 157 -3.72 8.31 -11.24
CA ASP A 157 -5.15 8.09 -11.50
C ASP A 157 -6.05 8.47 -10.29
N ILE A 158 -5.44 8.71 -9.13
CA ILE A 158 -6.13 9.03 -7.88
C ILE A 158 -5.58 10.35 -7.34
N ARG A 159 -6.50 11.25 -6.97
CA ARG A 159 -6.16 12.52 -6.34
C ARG A 159 -5.25 12.30 -5.13
N THR A 160 -4.09 12.95 -5.16
CA THR A 160 -3.08 12.91 -4.11
C THR A 160 -2.76 14.33 -3.68
N GLU A 161 -2.60 14.55 -2.38
CA GLU A 161 -2.19 15.85 -1.85
C GLU A 161 -0.67 16.02 -2.04
N PRO A 162 -0.18 17.16 -2.60
CA PRO A 162 1.24 17.40 -2.75
C PRO A 162 1.88 17.79 -1.42
N VAL A 163 3.14 17.41 -1.24
CA VAL A 163 4.00 17.93 -0.17
C VAL A 163 4.78 19.11 -0.72
N ILE A 164 4.67 20.29 -0.09
CA ILE A 164 5.36 21.51 -0.51
C ILE A 164 6.46 21.82 0.51
N GLU A 165 7.71 21.69 0.10
CA GLU A 165 8.87 22.11 0.89
C GLU A 165 9.44 23.42 0.33
N LEU A 166 9.76 24.36 1.24
CA LEU A 166 10.30 25.67 0.87
C LEU A 166 11.53 25.99 1.71
N THR A 167 12.60 26.39 1.02
CA THR A 167 13.85 26.80 1.65
C THR A 167 14.23 28.19 1.14
N ASN A 168 14.38 29.16 2.06
CA ASN A 168 14.92 30.47 1.71
C ASN A 168 16.45 30.38 1.54
N THR A 169 16.92 30.48 0.30
CA THR A 169 18.36 30.45 -0.03
C THR A 169 18.99 31.84 -0.07
N GLY A 170 18.22 32.90 0.18
CA GLY A 170 18.69 34.28 0.21
C GLY A 170 19.21 34.73 1.59
N SER A 171 19.82 35.92 1.63
CA SER A 171 20.30 36.54 2.87
C SER A 171 19.26 37.45 3.55
N THR A 172 18.14 37.73 2.87
CA THR A 172 17.06 38.56 3.40
C THR A 172 15.95 37.70 4.01
N THR A 173 15.43 38.15 5.16
CA THR A 173 14.25 37.54 5.77
C THR A 173 13.01 37.84 4.94
N ILE A 174 12.29 36.81 4.51
CA ILE A 174 11.01 36.95 3.82
C ILE A 174 9.92 37.13 4.88
N THR A 175 9.17 38.23 4.80
CA THR A 175 8.01 38.50 5.68
C THR A 175 6.71 38.48 4.86
N ASN A 176 5.60 38.13 5.52
CA ASN A 176 4.25 38.09 4.90
C ASN A 176 4.14 37.17 3.67
N PHE A 177 4.89 36.06 3.65
CA PHE A 177 4.80 35.08 2.57
C PHE A 177 3.45 34.36 2.59
N ARG A 178 2.83 34.18 1.40
CA ARG A 178 1.56 33.49 1.23
C ARG A 178 1.67 32.46 0.11
N ILE A 179 1.22 31.25 0.39
CA ILE A 179 1.03 30.18 -0.59
C ILE A 179 -0.48 29.96 -0.76
N GLN A 180 -0.88 29.68 -1.99
CA GLN A 180 -2.22 29.21 -2.30
C GLN A 180 -2.09 27.96 -3.15
N ASN A 181 -2.73 26.88 -2.72
CA ASN A 181 -2.82 25.63 -3.46
C ASN A 181 -4.24 25.48 -3.99
N GLU A 182 -4.36 25.27 -5.30
CA GLU A 182 -5.63 25.17 -6.01
C GLU A 182 -5.68 23.85 -6.76
N TYR A 183 -6.86 23.22 -6.78
CA TYR A 183 -7.07 21.96 -7.45
C TYR A 183 -8.21 22.12 -8.45
N GLU A 184 -8.03 21.52 -9.63
CA GLU A 184 -9.16 21.27 -10.51
C GLU A 184 -10.08 20.25 -9.84
N ILE A 185 -11.36 20.58 -9.75
CA ILE A 185 -12.37 19.70 -9.14
C ILE A 185 -12.97 18.89 -10.28
N ASP A 186 -12.86 17.57 -10.16
CA ASP A 186 -13.52 16.66 -11.10
C ASP A 186 -15.04 16.82 -10.96
N GLN A 187 -15.72 17.18 -12.06
CA GLN A 187 -17.17 17.28 -12.10
C GLN A 187 -17.73 15.88 -12.32
N GLY A 188 -17.82 15.12 -11.23
CA GLY A 188 -18.49 13.81 -11.21
C GLY A 188 -19.93 13.87 -11.68
#